data_AF-A0A1F3ZX87-F1
#
_entry.id   AF-A0A1F3ZX87-F1
#
_cell.length_a   1.000
_cell.length_b   1.000
_cell.length_c   1.000
_cell.angle_alpha   90.00
_cell.angle_beta   90.00
_cell.angle_gamma   90.00
#
_symmetry.space_group_name_H-M   'P 1'
#
loop_
_entity.id
_entity.type
_entity.pdbx_description
1 polymer ?
#
loop_
_entity_poly.entity_id
_entity_poly.type
_entity_poly.pdbx_seq_one_letter_code
_entity_poly.pdbx_strand_id
1 'polypeptide(L)'
;MDVFLSGLLALPPEATSWNELLHEFAQRRHPDLHAVFRRIVSAVPHTKETRMAFFYWAAAEAFPNNPSALLPELVDGFCRLDHHSYDADALLHIEDYLLAGHFEAEALRLAEHFLPVEREDGGLMPYAVPDTCKLIFQLRVGIALRSGPRAAGSLEVVTHALGRDIEDEIDAEAITHAARVICGAESRSAWTRECFALVAGDIRTSDQAWQECLRLYDTLTGVAHDAWRCDNFPPGCAFLGLSRLLEAIYSASAETEKKRKKKPQPDNLLDYLNPGGMEARLARSCQDLLGVNEPRARILLDTQEVLLNFAGRHRLIAAAAAAATRAELARLRGVLEGGR
;
A
#
# COMPACT_ATOMS: atom_id res chain seq x y z
N MET A 1 -7.32 35.69 -9.85
CA MET A 1 -7.43 34.63 -8.82
C MET A 1 -6.52 34.85 -7.64
N ASP A 2 -5.31 35.41 -7.79
CA ASP A 2 -4.49 35.81 -6.62
C ASP A 2 -5.21 36.74 -5.65
N VAL A 3 -5.94 37.74 -6.17
CA VAL A 3 -6.77 38.63 -5.36
C VAL A 3 -7.90 37.88 -4.66
N PHE A 4 -8.43 36.82 -5.27
CA PHE A 4 -9.49 35.99 -4.69
C PHE A 4 -8.94 35.13 -3.54
N LEU A 5 -7.84 34.40 -3.76
CA LEU A 5 -7.20 33.61 -2.71
C LEU A 5 -6.71 34.51 -1.56
N SER A 6 -6.09 35.66 -1.86
CA SER A 6 -5.70 36.63 -0.83
C SER A 6 -6.89 37.18 -0.06
N GLY A 7 -8.04 37.38 -0.72
CA GLY A 7 -9.28 37.78 -0.06
C GLY A 7 -9.82 36.71 0.89
N LEU A 8 -9.79 35.44 0.49
CA LEU A 8 -10.20 34.32 1.35
C LEU A 8 -9.24 34.15 2.54
N LEU A 9 -7.93 34.26 2.31
CA LEU A 9 -6.92 34.19 3.37
C LEU A 9 -6.97 35.36 4.37
N ALA A 10 -7.70 36.44 4.05
CA ALA A 10 -7.95 37.55 4.96
C ALA A 10 -9.18 37.33 5.86
N LEU A 11 -10.02 36.34 5.55
CA LEU A 11 -11.13 35.92 6.39
C LEU A 11 -10.64 35.02 7.53
N PRO A 12 -11.43 34.83 8.61
CA PRO A 12 -11.15 33.79 9.59
C PRO A 12 -10.93 32.43 8.89
N PRO A 13 -9.83 31.70 9.19
CA PRO A 13 -9.49 30.47 8.48
C PRO A 13 -10.60 29.41 8.50
N GLU A 14 -11.40 29.37 9.56
CA GLU A 14 -12.49 28.42 9.77
C GLU A 14 -13.73 28.75 8.92
N ALA A 15 -13.79 29.95 8.32
CA ALA A 15 -14.90 30.38 7.47
C ALA A 15 -14.83 29.82 6.04
N THR A 16 -13.74 29.12 5.69
CA THR A 16 -13.50 28.61 4.34
C THR A 16 -13.38 27.08 4.35
N SER A 17 -14.10 26.43 3.43
CA SER A 17 -13.93 25.00 3.14
C SER A 17 -12.71 24.81 2.22
N TRP A 18 -11.51 24.71 2.81
CA TRP A 18 -10.25 24.71 2.06
C TRP A 18 -10.11 23.54 1.08
N ASN A 19 -10.63 22.37 1.44
CA ASN A 19 -10.66 21.17 0.60
C ASN A 19 -11.51 21.38 -0.66
N GLU A 20 -12.72 21.93 -0.53
CA GLU A 20 -13.59 22.25 -1.66
C GLU A 20 -12.94 23.29 -2.59
N LEU A 21 -12.31 24.30 -2.00
CA LEU A 21 -11.59 25.31 -2.75
C LEU A 21 -10.46 24.69 -3.59
N LEU A 22 -9.68 23.78 -3.01
CA LEU A 22 -8.61 23.09 -3.72
C LEU A 22 -9.16 22.22 -4.86
N HIS A 23 -10.25 21.49 -4.60
CA HIS A 23 -10.93 20.69 -5.63
C HIS A 23 -11.42 21.55 -6.79
N GLU A 24 -12.04 22.70 -6.53
CA GLU A 24 -12.46 23.64 -7.58
C GLU A 24 -11.28 24.12 -8.43
N PHE A 25 -10.16 24.47 -7.80
CA PHE A 25 -8.95 24.84 -8.55
C PHE A 25 -8.40 23.67 -9.38
N ALA A 26 -8.42 22.45 -8.84
CA ALA A 26 -7.96 21.25 -9.54
C ALA A 26 -8.85 20.89 -10.74
N GLN A 27 -10.17 20.87 -10.55
CA GLN A 27 -11.15 20.60 -11.61
C GLN A 27 -11.05 21.61 -12.76
N ARG A 28 -10.79 22.87 -12.44
CA ARG A 28 -10.57 23.94 -13.44
C ARG A 28 -9.16 23.91 -14.06
N ARG A 29 -8.32 22.93 -13.70
CA ARG A 29 -6.94 22.78 -14.16
C ARG A 29 -6.13 24.06 -13.97
N HIS A 30 -6.20 24.64 -12.76
CA HIS A 30 -5.48 25.86 -12.43
C HIS A 30 -3.98 25.72 -12.74
N PRO A 31 -3.37 26.65 -13.51
CA PRO A 31 -1.99 26.50 -13.98
C PRO A 31 -0.96 26.43 -12.84
N ASP A 32 -1.23 27.12 -11.72
CA ASP A 32 -0.36 27.16 -10.54
C ASP A 32 -0.98 26.48 -9.31
N LEU A 33 -1.69 25.35 -9.49
CA LEU A 33 -2.33 24.63 -8.37
C LEU A 33 -1.34 24.35 -7.21
N HIS A 34 -0.08 24.07 -7.55
CA HIS A 34 0.99 23.84 -6.57
C HIS A 34 1.27 25.08 -5.71
N ALA A 35 1.29 26.28 -6.30
CA ALA A 35 1.51 27.52 -5.57
C ALA A 35 0.30 27.86 -4.69
N VAL A 36 -0.92 27.56 -5.16
CA VAL A 36 -2.15 27.70 -4.37
C VAL A 36 -2.07 26.82 -3.12
N PHE A 37 -1.75 25.54 -3.28
CA PHE A 37 -1.57 24.60 -2.17
C PHE A 37 -0.56 25.12 -1.14
N ARG A 38 0.66 25.46 -1.57
CA ARG A 38 1.72 25.96 -0.66
C ARG A 38 1.31 27.22 0.07
N ARG A 39 0.60 28.14 -0.60
CA ARG A 39 0.10 29.37 0.04
C ARG A 39 -0.92 29.07 1.13
N ILE A 40 -1.88 28.18 0.87
CA ILE A 40 -2.87 27.76 1.86
C ILE A 40 -2.18 27.10 3.05
N VAL A 41 -1.32 26.09 2.81
CA VAL A 41 -0.56 25.42 3.87
C VAL A 41 0.28 26.40 4.69
N SER A 42 0.87 27.42 4.07
CA SER A 42 1.69 28.40 4.80
C SER A 42 0.88 29.37 5.69
N ALA A 43 -0.38 29.61 5.36
CA ALA A 43 -1.19 30.66 5.96
C ALA A 43 -2.28 30.15 6.91
N VAL A 44 -2.75 28.92 6.71
CA VAL A 44 -3.84 28.33 7.50
C VAL A 44 -3.28 27.52 8.68
N PRO A 45 -3.73 27.78 9.92
CA PRO A 45 -3.39 26.95 11.08
C PRO A 45 -3.77 25.49 10.84
N HIS A 46 -2.97 24.54 11.36
CA HIS A 46 -3.20 23.10 11.16
C HIS A 46 -4.01 22.54 12.32
N THR A 47 -5.30 22.87 12.36
CA THR A 47 -6.18 22.52 13.48
C THR A 47 -7.42 21.77 13.00
N LYS A 48 -8.16 21.20 13.95
CA LYS A 48 -9.44 20.54 13.67
C LYS A 48 -10.47 21.50 13.06
N GLU A 49 -10.53 22.74 13.54
CA GLU A 49 -11.53 23.74 13.12
C GLU A 49 -11.33 24.17 11.66
N THR A 50 -10.07 24.25 11.23
CA THR A 50 -9.69 24.56 9.85
C THR A 50 -9.78 23.35 8.91
N ARG A 51 -10.04 22.15 9.46
CA ARG A 51 -10.24 20.89 8.71
C ARG A 51 -9.09 20.57 7.77
N MET A 52 -7.86 20.89 8.18
CA MET A 52 -6.68 20.73 7.33
C MET A 52 -6.39 19.27 6.96
N ALA A 53 -6.81 18.27 7.76
CA ALA A 53 -6.74 16.87 7.37
C ALA A 53 -7.48 16.58 6.05
N PHE A 54 -8.69 17.10 5.88
CA PHE A 54 -9.48 16.96 4.65
C PHE A 54 -8.93 17.81 3.49
N PHE A 55 -8.22 18.90 3.79
CA PHE A 55 -7.49 19.64 2.76
C PHE A 55 -6.34 18.80 2.18
N TYR A 56 -5.60 18.08 3.04
CA TYR A 56 -4.56 17.17 2.59
C TYR A 56 -5.10 15.94 1.87
N TRP A 57 -6.26 15.42 2.29
CA TRP A 57 -7.00 14.42 1.50
C TRP A 57 -7.24 14.93 0.07
N ALA A 58 -7.86 16.11 -0.05
CA ALA A 58 -8.17 16.72 -1.35
C ALA A 58 -6.90 16.95 -2.20
N ALA A 59 -5.79 17.30 -1.56
CA ALA A 59 -4.50 17.45 -2.21
C ALA A 59 -4.00 16.12 -2.79
N ALA A 60 -4.13 15.00 -2.06
CA ALA A 60 -3.73 13.69 -2.53
C ALA A 60 -4.53 13.26 -3.79
N GLU A 61 -5.83 13.58 -3.84
CA GLU A 61 -6.70 13.32 -5.00
C GLU A 61 -6.39 14.23 -6.20
N ALA A 62 -5.97 15.48 -5.95
CA ALA A 62 -5.74 16.48 -6.97
C ALA A 62 -4.37 16.37 -7.68
N PHE A 63 -3.35 15.85 -7.00
CA PHE A 63 -1.98 15.74 -7.52
C PHE A 63 -1.54 14.45 -8.26
N PRO A 64 -2.34 13.39 -8.46
CA PRO A 64 -1.85 12.14 -9.05
C PRO A 64 -1.57 12.25 -10.55
N ASN A 65 -1.87 13.38 -11.20
CA ASN A 65 -1.49 13.67 -12.59
C ASN A 65 -0.11 14.36 -12.72
N ASN A 66 0.56 14.70 -11.62
CA ASN A 66 1.93 15.26 -11.60
C ASN A 66 2.67 14.93 -10.28
N PRO A 67 2.87 13.63 -9.97
CA PRO A 67 3.15 13.14 -8.61
C PRO A 67 4.55 13.47 -8.06
N SER A 68 5.52 13.86 -8.89
CA SER A 68 6.95 13.73 -8.55
C SER A 68 7.54 14.79 -7.61
N ALA A 69 6.78 15.79 -7.16
CA ALA A 69 7.32 16.81 -6.23
C ALA A 69 6.44 17.14 -5.01
N LEU A 70 5.12 17.01 -5.10
CA LEU A 70 4.23 17.52 -4.04
C LEU A 70 3.79 16.47 -3.02
N LEU A 71 3.79 15.19 -3.35
CA LEU A 71 3.39 14.17 -2.39
C LEU A 71 4.30 14.15 -1.14
N PRO A 72 5.64 14.29 -1.25
CA PRO A 72 6.48 14.46 -0.07
C PRO A 72 6.16 15.73 0.74
N GLU A 73 5.89 16.86 0.07
CA GLU A 73 5.49 18.12 0.73
C GLU A 73 4.14 18.00 1.45
N LEU A 74 3.21 17.22 0.90
CA LEU A 74 1.93 16.89 1.51
C LEU A 74 2.16 16.14 2.82
N VAL A 75 3.04 15.13 2.83
CA VAL A 75 3.36 14.39 4.06
C VAL A 75 3.99 15.32 5.11
N ASP A 76 4.92 16.20 4.72
CA ASP A 76 5.51 17.18 5.65
C ASP A 76 4.44 18.11 6.27
N GLY A 77 3.42 18.48 5.49
CA GLY A 77 2.29 19.28 5.94
C GLY A 77 1.36 18.51 6.88
N PHE A 78 1.02 17.27 6.54
CA PHE A 78 0.11 16.44 7.32
C PHE A 78 0.70 16.08 8.69
N CYS A 79 2.01 15.80 8.77
CA CYS A 79 2.73 15.59 10.03
C CYS A 79 2.79 16.82 10.98
N ARG A 80 2.20 17.97 10.60
CA ARG A 80 2.03 19.12 11.50
C ARG A 80 0.72 19.06 12.28
N LEU A 81 -0.21 18.17 11.91
CA LEU A 81 -1.45 17.95 12.63
C LEU A 81 -1.15 17.23 13.94
N ASP A 82 -1.78 17.68 15.02
CA ASP A 82 -1.69 17.02 16.32
C ASP A 82 -2.73 15.90 16.47
N HIS A 83 -2.66 15.18 17.59
CA HIS A 83 -3.60 14.11 17.94
C HIS A 83 -5.09 14.52 17.97
N HIS A 84 -5.40 15.81 18.08
CA HIS A 84 -6.78 16.29 18.07
C HIS A 84 -7.26 16.74 16.69
N SER A 85 -6.33 16.96 15.76
CA SER A 85 -6.56 17.59 14.46
C SER A 85 -6.34 16.65 13.28
N TYR A 86 -5.62 15.55 13.47
CA TYR A 86 -5.53 14.50 12.45
C TYR A 86 -6.87 13.77 12.30
N ASP A 87 -7.03 13.11 11.16
CA ASP A 87 -8.17 12.27 10.85
C ASP A 87 -7.66 10.94 10.31
N ALA A 88 -8.14 9.83 10.87
CA ALA A 88 -7.66 8.49 10.54
C ALA A 88 -8.04 8.07 9.11
N ASP A 89 -9.22 8.47 8.63
CA ASP A 89 -9.61 8.18 7.25
C ASP A 89 -8.72 8.98 6.28
N ALA A 90 -8.41 10.24 6.61
CA ALA A 90 -7.49 11.06 5.81
C ALA A 90 -6.07 10.50 5.77
N LEU A 91 -5.57 9.99 6.90
CA LEU A 91 -4.29 9.30 6.98
C LEU A 91 -4.26 8.09 6.03
N LEU A 92 -5.20 7.16 6.18
CA LEU A 92 -5.29 5.95 5.35
C LEU A 92 -5.42 6.29 3.86
N HIS A 93 -6.20 7.33 3.54
CA HIS A 93 -6.38 7.77 2.16
C HIS A 93 -5.10 8.32 1.54
N ILE A 94 -4.36 9.16 2.28
CA ILE A 94 -3.08 9.72 1.82
C ILE A 94 -2.06 8.59 1.63
N GLU A 95 -2.00 7.62 2.55
CA GLU A 95 -1.14 6.45 2.42
C GLU A 95 -1.44 5.63 1.15
N ASP A 96 -2.71 5.34 0.87
CA ASP A 96 -3.13 4.62 -0.33
C ASP A 96 -2.68 5.38 -1.61
N TYR A 97 -2.74 6.72 -1.63
CA TYR A 97 -2.22 7.53 -2.75
C TYR A 97 -0.69 7.53 -2.86
N LEU A 98 0.03 7.61 -1.74
CA LEU A 98 1.50 7.53 -1.72
C LEU A 98 1.97 6.19 -2.26
N LEU A 99 1.33 5.10 -1.83
CA LEU A 99 1.65 3.74 -2.26
C LEU A 99 1.32 3.50 -3.73
N ALA A 100 0.18 4.00 -4.21
CA ALA A 100 -0.17 3.98 -5.63
C ALA A 100 0.78 4.83 -6.48
N GLY A 101 1.37 5.88 -5.90
CA GLY A 101 2.40 6.72 -6.50
C GLY A 101 3.83 6.23 -6.30
N HIS A 102 4.03 5.06 -5.68
CA HIS A 102 5.36 4.44 -5.45
C HIS A 102 6.26 5.18 -4.43
N PHE A 103 5.68 6.00 -3.55
CA PHE A 103 6.35 6.76 -2.48
C PHE A 103 6.39 5.98 -1.15
N GLU A 104 7.07 4.82 -1.14
CA GLU A 104 7.09 3.92 0.03
C GLU A 104 7.79 4.51 1.26
N ALA A 105 8.77 5.41 1.06
CA ALA A 105 9.49 6.04 2.16
C ALA A 105 8.63 7.09 2.87
N GLU A 106 7.90 7.88 2.09
CA GLU A 106 6.95 8.87 2.58
C GLU A 106 5.77 8.20 3.28
N ALA A 107 5.25 7.10 2.73
CA ALA A 107 4.22 6.29 3.38
C ALA A 107 4.70 5.72 4.72
N LEU A 108 5.93 5.17 4.77
CA LEU A 108 6.51 4.66 6.02
C LEU A 108 6.66 5.77 7.05
N ARG A 109 7.19 6.93 6.65
CA ARG A 109 7.38 8.08 7.54
C ARG A 109 6.05 8.55 8.13
N LEU A 110 5.00 8.55 7.32
CA LEU A 110 3.66 8.95 7.75
C LEU A 110 3.09 7.96 8.78
N ALA A 111 3.14 6.66 8.48
CA ALA A 111 2.70 5.60 9.40
C ALA A 111 3.48 5.61 10.73
N GLU A 112 4.81 5.74 10.68
CA GLU A 112 5.65 5.82 11.90
C GLU A 112 5.36 7.08 12.73
N HIS A 113 5.02 8.20 12.09
CA HIS A 113 4.70 9.45 12.78
C HIS A 113 3.38 9.35 13.56
N PHE A 114 2.35 8.72 12.97
CA PHE A 114 1.02 8.64 13.57
C PHE A 114 0.79 7.40 14.43
N LEU A 115 1.65 6.37 14.37
CA LEU A 115 1.51 5.18 15.21
C LEU A 115 1.35 5.49 16.73
N PRO A 116 2.13 6.41 17.35
CA PRO A 116 1.91 6.77 18.75
C PRO A 116 0.53 7.38 19.00
N VAL A 117 0.03 8.18 18.07
CA VAL A 117 -1.29 8.82 18.14
C VAL A 117 -2.40 7.77 18.07
N GLU A 118 -2.30 6.83 17.13
CA GLU A 118 -3.28 5.74 17.00
C GLU A 118 -3.30 4.81 18.22
N ARG A 119 -2.15 4.64 18.90
CA ARG A 119 -2.08 3.89 20.17
C ARG A 119 -2.83 4.56 21.30
N GLU A 120 -2.78 5.89 21.38
CA GLU A 120 -3.57 6.67 22.34
C GLU A 120 -5.07 6.56 22.02
N ASP A 121 -5.43 6.54 20.73
CA ASP A 121 -6.79 6.37 20.23
C ASP A 121 -7.26 4.90 20.14
N GLY A 122 -6.42 3.93 20.51
CA GLY A 122 -6.64 2.50 20.26
C GLY A 122 -7.92 1.92 20.90
N GLY A 123 -8.46 2.59 21.92
CA GLY A 123 -9.76 2.25 22.51
C GLY A 123 -10.96 2.56 21.60
N LEU A 124 -10.83 3.51 20.68
CA LEU A 124 -11.88 3.91 19.73
C LEU A 124 -11.79 3.13 18.42
N MET A 125 -10.57 2.80 17.98
CA MET A 125 -10.31 2.11 16.71
C MET A 125 -9.37 0.91 16.93
N PRO A 126 -9.87 -0.22 17.48
CA PRO A 126 -9.03 -1.35 17.91
C PRO A 126 -8.29 -2.07 16.78
N TYR A 127 -8.61 -1.78 15.52
CA TYR A 127 -7.96 -2.35 14.34
C TYR A 127 -6.88 -1.44 13.74
N ALA A 128 -6.85 -0.15 14.08
CA ALA A 128 -5.95 0.83 13.48
C ALA A 128 -4.48 0.50 13.79
N VAL A 129 -4.15 0.28 15.07
CA VAL A 129 -2.78 -0.02 15.50
C VAL A 129 -2.22 -1.29 14.84
N PRO A 130 -2.92 -2.45 14.83
CA PRO A 130 -2.44 -3.63 14.12
C PRO A 130 -2.21 -3.40 12.62
N ASP A 131 -3.12 -2.69 11.94
CA ASP A 131 -3.02 -2.44 10.49
C ASP A 131 -1.83 -1.51 10.17
N THR A 132 -1.61 -0.46 10.97
CA THR A 132 -0.48 0.46 10.82
C THR A 132 0.85 -0.23 11.14
N CYS A 133 0.93 -1.04 12.21
CA CYS A 133 2.13 -1.83 12.52
C CYS A 133 2.49 -2.78 11.36
N LYS A 134 1.49 -3.41 10.75
CA LYS A 134 1.68 -4.28 9.59
C LYS A 134 2.17 -3.52 8.36
N LEU A 135 1.60 -2.33 8.08
CA LEU A 135 2.07 -1.44 7.02
C LEU A 135 3.53 -1.05 7.24
N ILE A 136 3.89 -0.58 8.45
CA ILE A 136 5.26 -0.23 8.84
C ILE A 136 6.20 -1.40 8.60
N PHE A 137 5.83 -2.60 9.09
CA PHE A 137 6.64 -3.81 8.91
C PHE A 137 6.90 -4.11 7.42
N GLN A 138 5.86 -4.12 6.60
CA GLN A 138 5.96 -4.41 5.17
C GLN A 138 6.83 -3.40 4.41
N LEU A 139 6.69 -2.10 4.72
CA LEU A 139 7.50 -1.05 4.10
C LEU A 139 8.96 -1.12 4.56
N ARG A 140 9.23 -1.39 5.85
CA ARG A 140 10.59 -1.59 6.37
C ARG A 140 11.28 -2.79 5.71
N VAL A 141 10.56 -3.91 5.52
CA VAL A 141 11.07 -5.08 4.78
C VAL A 141 11.50 -4.67 3.37
N GLY A 142 10.62 -3.97 2.64
CA GLY A 142 10.91 -3.48 1.30
C GLY A 142 12.14 -2.58 1.23
N ILE A 143 12.18 -1.54 2.05
CA ILE A 143 13.30 -0.59 2.09
C ILE A 143 14.62 -1.31 2.43
N ALA A 144 14.58 -2.29 3.35
CA ALA A 144 15.75 -3.08 3.70
C ALA A 144 16.25 -3.95 2.52
N LEU A 145 15.37 -4.48 1.66
CA LEU A 145 15.76 -5.24 0.46
C LEU A 145 16.61 -4.41 -0.52
N ARG A 146 16.41 -3.09 -0.58
CA ARG A 146 17.23 -2.20 -1.44
C ARG A 146 18.69 -2.14 -1.01
N SER A 147 18.98 -2.36 0.27
CA SER A 147 20.31 -2.21 0.86
C SER A 147 21.26 -3.38 0.57
N GLY A 148 20.79 -4.43 -0.10
CA GLY A 148 21.59 -5.61 -0.46
C GLY A 148 21.92 -6.54 0.73
N PRO A 149 22.55 -7.70 0.46
CA PRO A 149 22.93 -8.66 1.49
C PRO A 149 23.99 -8.04 2.43
N ARG A 150 23.82 -8.27 3.73
CA ARG A 150 24.67 -7.72 4.79
C ARG A 150 25.37 -8.87 5.54
N ALA A 151 26.57 -8.64 6.08
CA ALA A 151 27.41 -9.65 6.76
C ALA A 151 26.77 -10.20 8.04
N ALA A 152 27.05 -11.43 8.49
CA ALA A 152 26.35 -12.12 9.60
C ALA A 152 25.96 -11.30 10.86
N GLY A 153 26.77 -10.32 11.29
CA GLY A 153 26.39 -9.35 12.36
C GLY A 153 25.24 -8.39 11.98
N SER A 154 24.71 -8.50 10.77
CA SER A 154 23.61 -7.71 10.22
C SER A 154 22.26 -8.32 10.46
N LEU A 155 22.17 -9.63 10.73
CA LEU A 155 20.87 -10.28 10.90
C LEU A 155 20.16 -9.70 12.12
N GLU A 156 20.85 -9.65 13.27
CA GLU A 156 20.32 -9.04 14.50
C GLU A 156 19.96 -7.56 14.31
N VAL A 157 20.81 -6.82 13.58
CA VAL A 157 20.57 -5.40 13.27
C VAL A 157 19.32 -5.23 12.40
N VAL A 158 19.12 -6.09 11.38
CA VAL A 158 17.94 -6.05 10.52
C VAL A 158 16.71 -6.48 11.30
N THR A 159 16.76 -7.58 12.06
CA THR A 159 15.65 -8.03 12.92
C THR A 159 15.21 -6.91 13.86
N HIS A 160 16.15 -6.28 14.57
CA HIS A 160 15.83 -5.15 15.45
C HIS A 160 15.24 -3.96 14.67
N ALA A 161 15.83 -3.59 13.53
CA ALA A 161 15.33 -2.47 12.73
C ALA A 161 13.92 -2.72 12.16
N LEU A 162 13.59 -3.96 11.80
CA LEU A 162 12.25 -4.33 11.33
C LEU A 162 11.23 -4.25 12.46
N GLY A 163 11.57 -4.78 13.64
CA GLY A 163 10.67 -4.87 14.78
C GLY A 163 10.51 -3.61 15.62
N ARG A 164 11.46 -2.66 15.54
CA ARG A 164 11.53 -1.50 16.43
C ARG A 164 10.18 -0.79 16.58
N ASP A 165 9.68 -0.67 17.80
CA ASP A 165 8.44 0.02 18.17
C ASP A 165 7.15 -0.73 17.79
N ILE A 166 7.22 -1.92 17.19
CA ILE A 166 6.08 -2.74 16.72
C ILE A 166 6.17 -4.20 17.18
N GLU A 167 7.08 -4.53 18.10
CA GLU A 167 7.40 -5.90 18.52
C GLU A 167 6.20 -6.63 19.16
N ASP A 168 5.29 -5.89 19.78
CA ASP A 168 4.11 -6.45 20.45
C ASP A 168 2.98 -6.82 19.45
N GLU A 169 3.00 -6.25 18.24
CA GLU A 169 1.95 -6.42 17.23
C GLU A 169 2.35 -7.36 16.09
N ILE A 170 3.66 -7.52 15.85
CA ILE A 170 4.20 -8.37 14.79
C ILE A 170 4.94 -9.55 15.41
N ASP A 171 4.56 -10.76 15.00
CA ASP A 171 5.17 -12.00 15.48
C ASP A 171 6.70 -12.00 15.27
N ALA A 172 7.45 -12.29 16.35
CA ALA A 172 8.91 -12.26 16.36
C ALA A 172 9.54 -13.26 15.37
N GLU A 173 8.87 -14.39 15.12
CA GLU A 173 9.30 -15.36 14.12
C GLU A 173 9.18 -14.78 12.71
N ALA A 174 8.09 -14.06 12.41
CA ALA A 174 7.89 -13.37 11.14
C ALA A 174 8.97 -12.30 10.89
N ILE A 175 9.29 -11.49 11.90
CA ILE A 175 10.37 -10.48 11.84
C ILE A 175 11.71 -11.17 11.54
N THR A 176 12.02 -12.24 12.28
CA THR A 176 13.26 -12.99 12.12
C THR A 176 13.35 -13.65 10.73
N HIS A 177 12.25 -14.19 10.22
CA HIS A 177 12.18 -14.81 8.89
C HIS A 177 12.45 -13.79 7.79
N ALA A 178 11.77 -12.63 7.84
CA ALA A 178 12.01 -11.55 6.88
C ALA A 178 13.47 -11.07 6.91
N ALA A 179 14.05 -10.90 8.11
CA ALA A 179 15.45 -10.50 8.26
C ALA A 179 16.43 -11.52 7.65
N ARG A 180 16.16 -12.83 7.80
CA ARG A 180 16.96 -13.90 7.17
C ARG A 180 16.90 -13.82 5.65
N VAL A 181 15.72 -13.59 5.07
CA VAL A 181 15.58 -13.46 3.61
C VAL A 181 16.34 -12.23 3.10
N ILE A 182 16.25 -11.10 3.80
CA ILE A 182 16.95 -9.85 3.43
C ILE A 182 18.47 -10.05 3.49
N CYS A 183 18.98 -10.68 4.55
CA CYS A 183 20.42 -10.90 4.74
C CYS A 183 20.97 -12.03 3.85
N GLY A 184 20.15 -13.02 3.53
CA GLY A 184 20.51 -14.22 2.76
C GLY A 184 20.06 -14.20 1.31
N ALA A 185 19.88 -13.00 0.70
CA ALA A 185 19.19 -12.76 -0.57
C ALA A 185 19.80 -13.36 -1.86
N GLU A 186 20.47 -14.52 -1.77
CA GLU A 186 21.03 -15.28 -2.89
C GLU A 186 20.67 -16.78 -2.89
N SER A 187 19.82 -17.29 -1.99
CA SER A 187 19.76 -18.76 -1.76
C SER A 187 18.80 -19.59 -2.63
N ARG A 188 17.87 -19.01 -3.41
CA ARG A 188 17.00 -19.81 -4.28
C ARG A 188 17.58 -19.93 -5.69
N SER A 189 18.24 -21.05 -5.95
CA SER A 189 18.85 -21.39 -7.24
C SER A 189 17.83 -21.66 -8.36
N ALA A 190 16.57 -21.99 -8.02
CA ALA A 190 15.48 -22.16 -8.96
C ALA A 190 14.12 -21.88 -8.31
N TRP A 191 13.24 -21.19 -9.04
CA TRP A 191 11.85 -20.95 -8.66
C TRP A 191 10.96 -22.02 -9.27
N THR A 192 10.02 -22.55 -8.49
CA THR A 192 9.00 -23.50 -8.97
C THR A 192 7.61 -23.03 -8.57
N ARG A 193 6.56 -23.64 -9.16
CA ARG A 193 5.18 -23.30 -8.83
C ARG A 193 4.84 -23.66 -7.38
N GLU A 194 5.46 -24.70 -6.82
CA GLU A 194 5.24 -25.12 -5.42
C GLU A 194 5.60 -24.03 -4.41
N CYS A 195 6.55 -23.13 -4.75
CA CYS A 195 6.86 -21.97 -3.90
C CYS A 195 5.64 -21.05 -3.69
N PHE A 196 4.66 -21.10 -4.58
CA PHE A 196 3.46 -20.26 -4.57
C PHE A 196 2.20 -21.00 -4.08
N ALA A 197 2.37 -22.21 -3.54
CA ALA A 197 1.26 -22.94 -2.93
C ALA A 197 0.68 -22.12 -1.77
N LEU A 198 -0.66 -22.02 -1.75
CA LEU A 198 -1.40 -21.36 -0.69
C LEU A 198 -1.46 -22.28 0.54
N VAL A 199 -1.33 -21.67 1.71
CA VAL A 199 -1.52 -22.31 3.01
C VAL A 199 -2.93 -22.88 3.12
N ALA A 200 -3.01 -24.14 3.54
CA ALA A 200 -4.26 -24.79 3.94
C ALA A 200 -4.30 -24.90 5.48
N GLY A 201 -5.49 -24.70 6.07
CA GLY A 201 -5.69 -24.76 7.52
C GLY A 201 -5.65 -23.40 8.21
N ASP A 202 -5.93 -23.40 9.51
CA ASP A 202 -5.97 -22.18 10.33
C ASP A 202 -4.62 -21.92 10.98
N ILE A 203 -3.96 -20.82 10.59
CA ILE A 203 -2.65 -20.39 11.11
C ILE A 203 -2.66 -20.12 12.62
N ARG A 204 -3.83 -19.90 13.23
CA ARG A 204 -3.96 -19.64 14.67
C ARG A 204 -3.91 -20.91 15.51
N THR A 205 -4.13 -22.07 14.89
CA THR A 205 -4.27 -23.36 15.59
C THR A 205 -3.35 -24.45 15.07
N SER A 206 -2.59 -24.19 14.00
CA SER A 206 -1.68 -25.15 13.38
C SER A 206 -0.30 -24.53 13.15
N ASP A 207 0.70 -25.03 13.88
CA ASP A 207 2.10 -24.68 13.67
C ASP A 207 2.53 -24.95 12.23
N GLN A 208 2.06 -26.04 11.63
CA GLN A 208 2.33 -26.34 10.22
C GLN A 208 1.77 -25.27 9.29
N ALA A 209 0.52 -24.84 9.49
CA ALA A 209 -0.08 -23.77 8.69
C ALA A 209 0.66 -22.44 8.89
N TRP A 210 1.12 -22.16 10.11
CA TRP A 210 1.94 -20.99 10.41
C TRP A 210 3.29 -21.02 9.67
N GLN A 211 4.01 -22.15 9.71
CA GLN A 211 5.27 -22.30 8.98
C GLN A 211 5.10 -22.20 7.46
N GLU A 212 4.02 -22.75 6.91
CA GLU A 212 3.67 -22.57 5.49
C GLU A 212 3.34 -21.11 5.14
N CYS A 213 2.73 -20.37 6.08
CA CYS A 213 2.49 -18.94 5.93
C CYS A 213 3.81 -18.17 5.85
N LEU A 214 4.74 -18.40 6.78
CA LEU A 214 6.07 -17.78 6.77
C LEU A 214 6.82 -18.09 5.46
N ARG A 215 6.79 -19.35 5.00
CA ARG A 215 7.38 -19.75 3.71
C ARG A 215 6.76 -19.00 2.52
N LEU A 216 5.46 -18.75 2.55
CA LEU A 216 4.78 -17.99 1.51
C LEU A 216 5.19 -16.52 1.55
N TYR A 217 5.27 -15.89 2.73
CA TYR A 217 5.78 -14.53 2.87
C TYR A 217 7.24 -14.38 2.41
N ASP A 218 8.11 -15.35 2.68
CA ASP A 218 9.46 -15.38 2.10
C ASP A 218 9.45 -15.36 0.57
N THR A 219 8.50 -16.09 -0.01
CA THR A 219 8.31 -16.13 -1.47
C THR A 219 7.91 -14.75 -1.98
N LEU A 220 6.98 -14.06 -1.29
CA LEU A 220 6.58 -12.70 -1.66
C LEU A 220 7.75 -11.70 -1.54
N THR A 221 8.55 -11.79 -0.47
CA THR A 221 9.77 -10.99 -0.28
C THR A 221 10.76 -11.20 -1.43
N GLY A 222 10.93 -12.45 -1.87
CA GLY A 222 11.78 -12.77 -3.02
C GLY A 222 11.25 -12.23 -4.35
N VAL A 223 9.93 -12.27 -4.57
CA VAL A 223 9.30 -11.64 -5.74
C VAL A 223 9.50 -10.11 -5.73
N ALA A 224 9.30 -9.47 -4.58
CA ALA A 224 9.49 -8.03 -4.43
C ALA A 224 10.94 -7.60 -4.69
N HIS A 225 11.91 -8.38 -4.21
CA HIS A 225 13.33 -8.13 -4.47
C HIS A 225 13.71 -8.32 -5.94
N ASP A 226 13.14 -9.32 -6.61
CA ASP A 226 13.34 -9.54 -8.05
C ASP A 226 12.73 -8.41 -8.89
N ALA A 227 11.53 -7.95 -8.54
CA ALA A 227 10.88 -6.79 -9.18
C ALA A 227 11.73 -5.51 -9.05
N TRP A 228 12.34 -5.29 -7.88
CA TRP A 228 13.31 -4.22 -7.70
C TRP A 228 14.52 -4.37 -8.61
N ARG A 229 15.15 -5.56 -8.62
CA ARG A 229 16.39 -5.80 -9.40
C ARG A 229 16.19 -5.75 -10.91
N CYS A 230 15.06 -6.24 -11.39
CA CYS A 230 14.82 -6.40 -12.83
C CYS A 230 13.98 -5.28 -13.44
N ASP A 231 13.01 -4.75 -12.68
CA ASP A 231 12.03 -3.79 -13.18
C ASP A 231 12.14 -2.42 -12.49
N ASN A 232 13.08 -2.26 -11.55
CA ASN A 232 13.25 -1.05 -10.72
C ASN A 232 11.97 -0.65 -9.96
N PHE A 233 11.10 -1.62 -9.68
CA PHE A 233 9.86 -1.39 -8.94
C PHE A 233 10.14 -1.32 -7.43
N PRO A 234 9.56 -0.38 -6.67
CA PRO A 234 9.80 -0.25 -5.24
C PRO A 234 9.44 -1.54 -4.47
N PRO A 235 10.39 -2.17 -3.77
CA PRO A 235 10.18 -3.47 -3.14
C PRO A 235 9.16 -3.44 -1.99
N GLY A 236 9.02 -2.33 -1.26
CA GLY A 236 8.00 -2.16 -0.23
C GLY A 236 6.60 -2.11 -0.81
N CYS A 237 6.41 -1.33 -1.88
CA CYS A 237 5.14 -1.33 -2.63
C CYS A 237 4.82 -2.72 -3.18
N ALA A 238 5.79 -3.43 -3.74
CA ALA A 238 5.58 -4.78 -4.27
C ALA A 238 5.19 -5.76 -3.17
N PHE A 239 5.92 -5.79 -2.05
CA PHE A 239 5.66 -6.72 -0.96
C PHE A 239 4.32 -6.46 -0.26
N LEU A 240 4.01 -5.19 0.01
CA LEU A 240 2.72 -4.76 0.54
C LEU A 240 1.58 -5.19 -0.38
N GLY A 241 1.70 -4.87 -1.67
CA GLY A 241 0.71 -5.21 -2.67
C GLY A 241 0.46 -6.72 -2.78
N LEU A 242 1.53 -7.52 -2.80
CA LEU A 242 1.45 -8.99 -2.82
C LEU A 242 0.77 -9.55 -1.58
N SER A 243 1.04 -8.95 -0.41
CA SER A 243 0.40 -9.32 0.85
C SER A 243 -1.10 -8.98 0.84
N ARG A 244 -1.48 -7.78 0.37
CA ARG A 244 -2.88 -7.38 0.18
C ARG A 244 -3.61 -8.30 -0.80
N LEU A 245 -2.96 -8.71 -1.89
CA LEU A 245 -3.51 -9.70 -2.82
C LEU A 245 -3.76 -11.04 -2.13
N LEU A 246 -2.81 -11.51 -1.32
CA LEU A 246 -2.92 -12.77 -0.59
C LEU A 246 -4.08 -12.72 0.43
N GLU A 247 -4.22 -11.63 1.17
CA GLU A 247 -5.31 -11.41 2.12
C GLU A 247 -6.68 -11.38 1.46
N ALA A 248 -6.77 -10.69 0.30
CA ALA A 248 -7.99 -10.68 -0.49
C ALA A 248 -8.40 -12.09 -0.95
N ILE A 249 -7.41 -12.92 -1.35
CA ILE A 249 -7.63 -14.31 -1.72
C ILE A 249 -8.19 -15.11 -0.54
N TYR A 250 -7.52 -15.07 0.63
CA TYR A 250 -7.98 -15.80 1.81
C TYR A 250 -9.34 -15.34 2.33
N SER A 251 -9.61 -14.04 2.28
CA SER A 251 -10.90 -13.47 2.69
C SER A 251 -12.03 -13.99 1.78
N ALA A 252 -11.80 -14.02 0.47
CA ALA A 252 -12.75 -14.59 -0.48
C ALA A 252 -12.94 -16.11 -0.29
N SER A 253 -11.89 -16.86 0.07
CA SER A 253 -11.98 -18.28 0.42
C SER A 253 -12.93 -18.49 1.60
N ALA A 254 -12.72 -17.76 2.70
CA ALA A 254 -13.50 -17.89 3.93
C ALA A 254 -14.99 -17.57 3.71
N GLU A 255 -15.31 -16.60 2.86
CA GLU A 255 -16.70 -16.31 2.46
C GLU A 255 -17.33 -17.43 1.63
N THR A 256 -16.54 -18.07 0.76
CA THR A 256 -17.00 -19.11 -0.16
C THR A 256 -17.18 -20.45 0.57
N GLU A 257 -16.35 -20.77 1.56
CA GLU A 257 -16.53 -21.93 2.43
C GLU A 257 -17.84 -21.85 3.23
N LYS A 258 -18.20 -20.65 3.70
CA LYS A 258 -19.50 -20.38 4.35
C LYS A 258 -20.68 -20.56 3.39
N LYS A 259 -20.47 -20.39 2.07
CA LYS A 259 -21.47 -20.47 1.00
C LYS A 259 -21.20 -21.66 0.07
N ARG A 260 -21.33 -22.91 0.56
CA ARG A 260 -21.07 -24.14 -0.23
C ARG A 260 -21.58 -24.09 -1.69
N LYS A 261 -20.68 -24.22 -2.68
CA LYS A 261 -20.68 -25.27 -3.75
C LYS A 261 -19.55 -25.13 -4.81
N LYS A 262 -18.82 -26.24 -4.98
CA LYS A 262 -18.47 -26.96 -6.24
C LYS A 262 -17.36 -26.49 -7.19
N LYS A 263 -16.74 -25.31 -7.07
CA LYS A 263 -15.51 -25.06 -7.85
C LYS A 263 -14.28 -25.34 -6.99
N PRO A 264 -13.30 -26.14 -7.46
CA PRO A 264 -12.02 -26.23 -6.79
C PRO A 264 -11.45 -24.82 -6.75
N GLN A 265 -11.16 -24.34 -5.54
CA GLN A 265 -10.50 -23.07 -5.37
C GLN A 265 -9.05 -23.24 -5.83
N PRO A 266 -8.46 -22.25 -6.51
CA PRO A 266 -7.05 -22.35 -6.84
C PRO A 266 -6.24 -22.46 -5.56
N ASP A 267 -5.35 -23.44 -5.52
CA ASP A 267 -4.44 -23.76 -4.41
C ASP A 267 -3.08 -23.08 -4.57
N ASN A 268 -2.91 -22.29 -5.64
CA ASN A 268 -1.67 -21.61 -5.96
C ASN A 268 -1.90 -20.12 -6.24
N LEU A 269 -1.06 -19.25 -5.68
CA LEU A 269 -1.14 -17.80 -5.90
C LEU A 269 -1.03 -17.44 -7.39
N LEU A 270 -0.24 -18.17 -8.17
CA LEU A 270 -0.06 -17.89 -9.61
C LEU A 270 -1.32 -18.14 -10.43
N ASP A 271 -2.26 -18.94 -9.96
CA ASP A 271 -3.52 -19.18 -10.67
C ASP A 271 -4.45 -17.96 -10.63
N TYR A 272 -4.21 -17.05 -9.68
CA TYR A 272 -4.91 -15.77 -9.61
C TYR A 272 -4.40 -14.74 -10.63
N LEU A 273 -3.36 -15.07 -11.41
CA LEU A 273 -2.99 -14.32 -12.63
C LEU A 273 -3.92 -14.60 -13.81
N ASN A 274 -4.84 -15.58 -13.69
CA ASN A 274 -5.81 -15.85 -14.75
C ASN A 274 -6.69 -14.60 -15.00
N PRO A 275 -6.79 -14.12 -16.26
CA PRO A 275 -7.69 -13.03 -16.64
C PRO A 275 -9.14 -13.27 -16.18
N GLY A 276 -9.57 -14.53 -16.20
CA GLY A 276 -10.89 -14.96 -15.75
C GLY A 276 -11.17 -14.51 -14.32
N GLY A 277 -12.10 -13.57 -14.17
CA GLY A 277 -12.54 -13.05 -12.88
C GLY A 277 -11.60 -12.04 -12.22
N MET A 278 -10.57 -11.56 -12.92
CA MET A 278 -9.63 -10.54 -12.40
C MET A 278 -10.38 -9.25 -12.04
N GLU A 279 -11.23 -8.75 -12.94
CA GLU A 279 -12.08 -7.57 -12.71
C GLU A 279 -12.96 -7.72 -11.47
N ALA A 280 -13.64 -8.86 -11.32
CA ALA A 280 -14.53 -9.11 -10.18
C ALA A 280 -13.75 -9.23 -8.86
N ARG A 281 -12.51 -9.74 -8.88
CA ARG A 281 -11.62 -9.75 -7.71
C ARG A 281 -11.21 -8.33 -7.33
N LEU A 282 -10.74 -7.53 -8.31
CA LEU A 282 -10.37 -6.13 -8.09
C LEU A 282 -11.54 -5.32 -7.54
N ALA A 283 -12.70 -5.38 -8.19
CA ALA A 283 -13.90 -4.66 -7.75
C ALA A 283 -14.27 -4.99 -6.30
N ARG A 284 -14.17 -6.26 -5.89
CA ARG A 284 -14.44 -6.67 -4.51
C ARG A 284 -13.40 -6.15 -3.52
N SER A 285 -12.12 -6.22 -3.87
CA SER A 285 -11.02 -5.80 -3.00
C SER A 285 -10.86 -4.28 -2.89
N CYS A 286 -11.43 -3.54 -3.84
CA CYS A 286 -11.32 -2.08 -3.92
C CYS A 286 -12.61 -1.37 -3.54
N GLN A 287 -13.65 -2.08 -3.10
CA GLN A 287 -14.90 -1.44 -2.69
C GLN A 287 -14.73 -0.76 -1.33
N ASP A 288 -15.05 0.53 -1.25
CA ASP A 288 -15.16 1.28 -0.01
C ASP A 288 -16.62 1.76 0.19
N LEU A 289 -16.86 2.56 1.25
CA LEU A 289 -18.18 3.11 1.56
C LEU A 289 -18.68 4.12 0.52
N LEU A 290 -17.78 4.74 -0.23
CA LEU A 290 -18.04 5.84 -1.17
C LEU A 290 -18.00 5.38 -2.65
N GLY A 291 -17.57 4.14 -2.92
CA GLY A 291 -17.44 3.59 -4.25
C GLY A 291 -16.20 2.69 -4.41
N VAL A 292 -15.40 2.99 -5.43
CA VAL A 292 -14.17 2.26 -5.74
C VAL A 292 -12.98 3.08 -5.26
N ASN A 293 -12.18 2.51 -4.37
CA ASN A 293 -10.88 3.07 -3.98
C ASN A 293 -9.90 2.89 -5.15
N GLU A 294 -9.80 3.93 -5.98
CA GLU A 294 -8.94 3.97 -7.17
C GLU A 294 -7.45 3.72 -6.84
N PRO A 295 -6.84 4.37 -5.83
CA PRO A 295 -5.45 4.10 -5.45
C PRO A 295 -5.21 2.61 -5.13
N ARG A 296 -6.11 1.99 -4.37
CA ARG A 296 -6.03 0.56 -4.05
C ARG A 296 -6.15 -0.31 -5.29
N ALA A 297 -7.00 0.05 -6.24
CA ALA A 297 -7.10 -0.65 -7.52
C ALA A 297 -5.78 -0.57 -8.32
N ARG A 298 -5.13 0.60 -8.33
CA ARG A 298 -3.81 0.77 -8.95
C ARG A 298 -2.75 -0.10 -8.27
N ILE A 299 -2.67 -0.09 -6.94
CA ILE A 299 -1.74 -0.94 -6.18
C ILE A 299 -1.93 -2.42 -6.54
N LEU A 300 -3.17 -2.91 -6.58
CA LEU A 300 -3.46 -4.32 -6.90
C LEU A 300 -3.15 -4.67 -8.36
N LEU A 301 -3.35 -3.75 -9.31
CA LEU A 301 -2.97 -3.94 -10.71
C LEU A 301 -1.44 -3.98 -10.88
N ASP A 302 -0.72 -3.04 -10.26
CA ASP A 302 0.75 -3.02 -10.24
C ASP A 302 1.30 -4.31 -9.64
N THR A 303 0.70 -4.77 -8.54
CA THR A 303 1.07 -6.03 -7.89
C THR A 303 0.90 -7.23 -8.81
N GLN A 304 -0.23 -7.30 -9.52
CA GLN A 304 -0.49 -8.41 -10.45
C GLN A 304 0.48 -8.37 -11.63
N GLU A 305 0.86 -7.18 -12.09
CA GLU A 305 1.89 -7.01 -13.11
C GLU A 305 3.27 -7.44 -12.61
N VAL A 306 3.64 -7.08 -11.38
CA VAL A 306 4.87 -7.55 -10.71
C VAL A 306 4.90 -9.07 -10.66
N LEU A 307 3.82 -9.70 -10.17
CA LEU A 307 3.72 -11.17 -10.09
C LEU A 307 3.74 -11.83 -11.47
N LEU A 308 3.09 -11.22 -12.48
CA LEU A 308 3.08 -11.69 -13.86
C LEU A 308 4.48 -11.66 -14.48
N ASN A 309 5.19 -10.54 -14.34
CA ASN A 309 6.53 -10.36 -14.89
C ASN A 309 7.52 -11.35 -14.26
N PHE A 310 7.45 -11.51 -12.93
CA PHE A 310 8.19 -12.52 -12.20
C PHE A 310 7.90 -13.94 -12.74
N ALA A 311 6.62 -14.32 -12.81
CA ALA A 311 6.21 -15.65 -13.26
C ALA A 311 6.64 -15.93 -14.72
N GLY A 312 6.57 -14.92 -15.59
CA GLY A 312 7.04 -15.01 -16.97
C GLY A 312 8.57 -15.17 -17.07
N ARG A 313 9.33 -14.35 -16.33
CA ARG A 313 10.81 -14.38 -16.28
C ARG A 313 11.32 -15.75 -15.83
N HIS A 314 10.67 -16.34 -14.83
CA HIS A 314 11.04 -17.65 -14.28
C HIS A 314 10.29 -18.84 -14.91
N ARG A 315 9.53 -18.62 -16.00
CA ARG A 315 8.80 -19.66 -16.75
C ARG A 315 7.85 -20.50 -15.88
N LEU A 316 7.23 -19.87 -14.88
CA LEU A 316 6.26 -20.48 -13.96
C LEU A 316 4.84 -20.56 -14.55
N ILE A 317 4.62 -19.85 -15.66
CA ILE A 317 3.39 -19.84 -16.45
C ILE A 317 3.73 -19.92 -17.94
N ALA A 318 2.76 -20.38 -18.75
CA ALA A 318 2.90 -20.42 -20.19
C ALA A 318 2.90 -19.00 -20.80
N ALA A 319 3.71 -18.78 -21.84
CA ALA A 319 3.80 -17.49 -22.52
C ALA A 319 2.45 -16.97 -23.05
N ALA A 320 1.59 -17.87 -23.54
CA ALA A 320 0.25 -17.52 -24.00
C ALA A 320 -0.65 -17.01 -22.86
N ALA A 321 -0.57 -17.65 -21.68
CA ALA A 321 -1.29 -17.21 -20.50
C ALA A 321 -0.78 -15.84 -20.03
N ALA A 322 0.55 -15.65 -20.02
CA ALA A 322 1.15 -14.37 -19.66
C ALA A 322 0.71 -13.21 -20.58
N ALA A 323 0.63 -13.47 -21.89
CA ALA A 323 0.15 -12.48 -22.87
C ALA A 323 -1.33 -12.12 -22.65
N ALA A 324 -2.18 -13.10 -22.37
CA ALA A 324 -3.59 -12.87 -22.07
C ALA A 324 -3.77 -12.04 -20.78
N THR A 325 -3.03 -12.36 -19.72
CA THR A 325 -3.04 -11.58 -18.47
C THR A 325 -2.58 -10.14 -18.69
N ARG A 326 -1.51 -9.93 -19.47
CA ARG A 326 -1.03 -8.58 -19.78
C ARG A 326 -2.08 -7.74 -20.52
N ALA A 327 -2.79 -8.34 -21.47
CA ALA A 327 -3.86 -7.66 -22.19
C ALA A 327 -5.02 -7.27 -21.26
N GLU A 328 -5.39 -8.14 -20.32
CA GLU A 328 -6.44 -7.85 -19.35
C GLU A 328 -6.03 -6.75 -18.35
N LEU A 329 -4.79 -6.78 -17.85
CA LEU A 329 -4.26 -5.71 -16.98
C LEU A 329 -4.27 -4.36 -17.71
N ALA A 330 -3.85 -4.32 -18.97
CA ALA A 330 -3.90 -3.09 -19.78
C ALA A 330 -5.33 -2.58 -19.98
N ARG A 331 -6.29 -3.48 -20.23
CA ARG A 331 -7.72 -3.13 -20.34
C ARG A 331 -8.22 -2.51 -19.04
N LEU A 332 -7.94 -3.13 -17.90
CA LEU A 332 -8.40 -2.69 -16.58
C LEU A 332 -7.78 -1.35 -16.17
N ARG A 333 -6.48 -1.13 -16.45
CA ARG A 333 -5.85 0.19 -16.28
C ARG A 333 -6.55 1.25 -17.12
N GLY A 334 -6.86 0.95 -18.38
CA GLY A 334 -7.61 1.85 -19.26
C GLY A 334 -8.99 2.22 -18.75
N VAL A 335 -9.67 1.32 -18.02
CA VAL A 335 -10.96 1.62 -17.35
C VAL A 335 -10.78 2.58 -16.19
N LEU A 336 -9.74 2.39 -15.35
CA LEU A 336 -9.46 3.30 -14.23
C LEU A 336 -9.08 4.71 -14.71
N GLU A 337 -8.29 4.80 -15.78
CA GLU A 337 -7.82 6.08 -16.33
C GLU A 337 -8.91 6.79 -17.16
N GLY A 338 -9.75 6.04 -17.87
CA GLY A 338 -10.81 6.56 -18.74
C GLY A 338 -12.12 6.94 -18.03
N GLY A 339 -12.24 6.67 -16.73
CA GLY A 339 -13.40 7.05 -15.91
C GLY A 339 -13.37 8.50 -15.37
N ARG A 340 -12.41 9.32 -15.83
CA ARG A 340 -12.14 10.68 -15.34
C ARG A 340 -12.71 11.79 -16.22
#